data_AF-D2W205-F1
#
_entry.id   AF-D2W205-F1
#
_cell.length_a   1.000
_cell.length_b   1.000
_cell.length_c   1.000
_cell.angle_alpha   90.00
_cell.angle_beta   90.00
_cell.angle_gamma   90.00
#
_symmetry.space_group_name_H-M   'P 1'
#
loop_
_entity.id
_entity.type
_entity.pdbx_description
1 polymer ?
#
loop_
_entity_poly.entity_id
_entity_poly.type
_entity_poly.pdbx_seq_one_letter_code
_entity_poly.pdbx_strand_id
1 'polypeptide(L)'
;MSELEPVTIILTDRPITTQPTFQYLKFKFESQQFGKLLWFVRMEKSYEYFPIEYAKDKSFIIENMKNNPQMVYEMIDPMLKLDVDIALEYLLWTDRVDSKQVLALENTMNDTKFVANFLKSHAHLLEEDILNRLMTYYPSMRAVFDDKKHFLEIVKFEGLVEKNVLLLLELATEKVRSDRLIIEECVKYNGFSLNFANNDLKNDREMILKAVRVDGLVLRDLEKRWSTDRDIVIEAVKRNGNIIAKTPSEFRLDREIVFLALKSNSMCLEYLSGEMKNDREIVLLAVRCDKPLVSGQSCLRYASDLLKCDREVILEAVKHNPYSGGVANTWISLMFGISLSTLSIDLPHILTNIATNITSQTIKLHDDNLLTHPLLNTNLTHVFKTTK
;
A
#
# COMPACT_ATOMS: atom_id res chain seq x y z
N MET A 1 -37.29 -10.37 5.74
CA MET A 1 -38.52 -11.03 6.25
C MET A 1 -39.65 -10.71 5.29
N SER A 2 -40.04 -11.69 4.49
CA SER A 2 -41.36 -11.79 3.86
C SER A 2 -41.68 -13.29 3.89
N GLU A 3 -42.69 -13.63 4.67
CA GLU A 3 -43.07 -14.99 5.06
C GLU A 3 -43.39 -15.83 3.83
N LEU A 4 -42.53 -16.80 3.51
CA LEU A 4 -42.94 -17.97 2.75
C LEU A 4 -43.40 -19.00 3.78
N GLU A 5 -44.69 -19.32 3.76
CA GLU A 5 -45.27 -20.33 4.64
C GLU A 5 -44.50 -21.65 4.54
N PRO A 6 -44.27 -22.36 5.66
CA PRO A 6 -43.63 -23.66 5.64
C PRO A 6 -44.53 -24.65 4.90
N VAL A 7 -44.07 -25.14 3.74
CA VAL A 7 -44.74 -26.24 3.03
C VAL A 7 -44.54 -27.52 3.86
N THR A 8 -45.55 -27.89 4.63
CA THR A 8 -45.59 -29.15 5.37
C THR A 8 -45.76 -30.29 4.37
N ILE A 9 -44.70 -31.06 4.11
CA ILE A 9 -44.77 -32.28 3.30
C ILE A 9 -45.42 -33.36 4.15
N ILE A 10 -46.73 -33.59 3.93
CA ILE A 10 -47.44 -34.72 4.54
C ILE A 10 -47.01 -35.98 3.79
N LEU A 11 -46.11 -36.77 4.39
CA LEU A 11 -45.85 -38.13 3.96
C LEU A 11 -47.06 -38.99 4.36
N THR A 12 -48.06 -39.08 3.49
CA THR A 12 -49.14 -40.05 3.71
C THR A 12 -48.55 -41.44 3.46
N ASP A 13 -48.50 -42.27 4.49
CA ASP A 13 -48.26 -43.71 4.39
C ASP A 13 -49.25 -44.31 3.38
N ARG A 14 -48.78 -44.54 2.14
CA ARG A 14 -49.53 -45.29 1.14
C ARG A 14 -48.74 -46.54 0.76
N PRO A 15 -49.43 -47.67 0.58
CA PRO A 15 -48.80 -48.96 0.36
C PRO A 15 -47.95 -48.92 -0.91
N ILE A 16 -46.76 -49.53 -0.80
CA ILE A 16 -45.78 -49.69 -1.88
C ILE A 16 -46.42 -50.53 -2.99
N THR A 17 -47.03 -49.88 -3.97
CA THR A 17 -47.31 -50.50 -5.26
C THR A 17 -46.00 -50.55 -6.04
N THR A 18 -45.59 -51.73 -6.49
CA THR A 18 -44.30 -52.04 -7.13
C THR A 18 -44.07 -51.36 -8.49
N GLN A 19 -44.99 -50.50 -8.95
CA GLN A 19 -44.74 -49.54 -10.03
C GLN A 19 -45.14 -48.13 -9.58
N PRO A 20 -44.22 -47.14 -9.65
CA PRO A 20 -44.56 -45.77 -9.33
C PRO A 20 -45.60 -45.25 -10.34
N THR A 21 -46.72 -44.74 -9.83
CA THR A 21 -47.76 -44.15 -10.67
C THR A 21 -47.22 -42.92 -11.41
N PHE A 22 -47.76 -42.61 -12.60
CA PHE A 22 -47.34 -41.43 -13.37
C PHE A 22 -47.41 -40.13 -12.55
N GLN A 23 -48.42 -40.00 -11.69
CA GLN A 23 -48.53 -38.86 -10.76
C GLN A 23 -47.39 -38.81 -9.75
N TYR A 24 -46.96 -39.95 -9.20
CA TYR A 24 -45.82 -39.99 -8.29
C TYR A 24 -44.52 -39.62 -9.00
N LEU A 25 -44.30 -40.14 -10.22
CA LEU A 25 -43.13 -39.77 -11.02
C LEU A 25 -43.13 -38.29 -11.36
N LYS A 26 -44.27 -37.76 -11.82
CA LYS A 26 -44.44 -36.34 -12.14
C LYS A 26 -44.15 -35.45 -10.92
N PHE A 27 -44.72 -35.77 -9.76
CA PHE A 27 -44.45 -35.05 -8.52
C PHE A 27 -42.97 -35.09 -8.11
N LYS A 28 -42.32 -36.25 -8.25
CA LYS A 28 -40.89 -36.41 -7.97
C LYS A 28 -40.03 -35.55 -8.90
N PHE A 29 -40.34 -35.51 -10.20
CA PHE A 29 -39.64 -34.66 -11.16
C PHE A 29 -39.87 -33.17 -10.90
N GLU A 30 -41.11 -32.75 -10.63
CA GLU A 30 -41.45 -31.36 -10.33
C GLU A 30 -40.78 -30.87 -9.04
N SER A 31 -40.79 -31.69 -7.99
CA SER A 31 -40.10 -31.39 -6.72
C SER A 31 -38.59 -31.24 -6.92
N GLN A 32 -37.98 -32.07 -7.78
CA GLN A 32 -36.58 -31.92 -8.15
C GLN A 32 -36.30 -30.61 -8.89
N GLN A 33 -37.13 -30.19 -9.85
CA GLN A 33 -36.93 -28.91 -10.54
C GLN A 33 -37.14 -27.72 -9.61
N PHE A 34 -38.12 -27.80 -8.70
CA PHE A 34 -38.37 -26.76 -7.72
C PHE A 34 -37.22 -26.61 -6.72
N GLY A 35 -36.63 -27.73 -6.28
CA GLY A 35 -35.40 -27.72 -5.49
C GLY A 35 -34.24 -27.01 -6.19
N LYS A 36 -34.08 -27.22 -7.50
CA LYS A 36 -33.06 -26.52 -8.31
C LYS A 36 -33.30 -25.01 -8.37
N LEU A 37 -34.54 -24.59 -8.60
CA LEU A 37 -34.91 -23.16 -8.65
C LEU A 37 -34.68 -22.47 -7.31
N LEU A 38 -35.11 -23.09 -6.21
CA LEU A 38 -34.85 -22.59 -4.86
C LEU A 38 -33.35 -22.52 -4.53
N TRP A 39 -32.56 -23.44 -5.06
CA TRP A 39 -31.12 -23.43 -4.93
C TRP A 39 -30.47 -22.27 -5.71
N PHE A 40 -30.85 -22.06 -6.98
CA PHE A 40 -30.38 -20.92 -7.77
C PHE A 40 -30.67 -19.58 -7.10
N VAL A 41 -31.85 -19.45 -6.49
CA VAL A 41 -32.27 -18.24 -5.75
C VAL A 41 -31.47 -18.02 -4.46
N ARG A 42 -30.80 -19.05 -3.92
CA ARG A 42 -30.11 -18.98 -2.61
C ARG A 42 -28.58 -18.97 -2.71
N MET A 43 -27.99 -18.93 -3.90
CA MET A 43 -26.53 -18.99 -4.16
C MET A 43 -25.64 -18.03 -3.34
N GLU A 44 -26.19 -17.00 -2.68
CA GLU A 44 -25.44 -16.04 -1.87
C GLU A 44 -25.06 -16.51 -0.45
N LYS A 45 -25.35 -17.75 -0.04
CA LYS A 45 -25.05 -18.25 1.32
C LYS A 45 -24.10 -19.45 1.33
N SER A 46 -23.11 -19.42 2.23
CA SER A 46 -22.15 -20.51 2.49
C SER A 46 -22.86 -21.84 2.77
N TYR A 47 -22.43 -22.95 2.15
CA TYR A 47 -23.11 -24.24 2.24
C TYR A 47 -22.27 -25.41 2.80
N GLU A 48 -22.99 -26.37 3.39
CA GLU A 48 -22.57 -27.68 3.89
C GLU A 48 -22.63 -28.82 2.84
N TYR A 49 -23.08 -28.57 1.59
CA TYR A 49 -23.31 -29.63 0.59
C TYR A 49 -23.04 -29.21 -0.87
N PHE A 50 -22.50 -30.12 -1.69
CA PHE A 50 -22.22 -29.95 -3.13
C PHE A 50 -23.19 -30.77 -4.01
N PRO A 51 -23.94 -30.17 -4.97
CA PRO A 51 -24.91 -30.92 -5.76
C PRO A 51 -24.25 -31.85 -6.80
N ILE A 52 -24.63 -33.13 -6.79
CA ILE A 52 -24.00 -34.17 -7.60
C ILE A 52 -24.23 -34.00 -9.11
N GLU A 53 -25.29 -33.31 -9.53
CA GLU A 53 -25.58 -33.04 -10.93
C GLU A 53 -24.53 -32.13 -11.58
N TYR A 54 -23.90 -31.27 -10.79
CA TYR A 54 -22.82 -30.39 -11.24
C TYR A 54 -21.43 -30.97 -10.97
N ALA A 55 -21.32 -32.22 -10.51
CA ALA A 55 -20.05 -32.90 -10.30
C ALA A 55 -19.22 -33.05 -11.58
N LYS A 56 -19.83 -32.81 -12.75
CA LYS A 56 -19.18 -32.82 -14.08
C LYS A 56 -19.09 -31.44 -14.74
N ASP A 57 -19.65 -30.40 -14.13
CA ASP A 57 -19.66 -29.05 -14.70
C ASP A 57 -18.43 -28.28 -14.23
N LYS A 58 -17.40 -28.22 -15.09
CA LYS A 58 -16.10 -27.61 -14.78
C LYS A 58 -16.22 -26.15 -14.35
N SER A 59 -17.05 -25.36 -15.02
CA SER A 59 -17.21 -23.93 -14.71
C SER A 59 -17.81 -23.74 -13.33
N PHE A 60 -18.86 -24.52 -13.03
CA PHE A 60 -19.50 -24.51 -11.71
C PHE A 60 -18.54 -24.95 -10.60
N ILE A 61 -17.72 -25.97 -10.85
CA ILE A 61 -16.72 -26.47 -9.90
C ILE A 61 -15.71 -25.37 -9.55
N ILE A 62 -15.11 -24.72 -10.55
CA ILE A 62 -14.10 -23.68 -10.36
C ILE A 62 -14.68 -22.50 -9.57
N GLU A 63 -15.89 -22.04 -9.91
CA GLU A 63 -16.54 -20.92 -9.22
C GLU A 63 -16.77 -21.20 -7.73
N ASN A 64 -17.06 -22.47 -7.38
CA ASN A 64 -17.39 -22.86 -6.02
C ASN A 64 -16.18 -23.33 -5.19
N MET A 65 -15.02 -23.54 -5.81
CA MET A 65 -13.78 -23.93 -5.10
C MET A 65 -13.40 -22.93 -4.01
N LYS A 66 -13.60 -21.63 -4.24
CA LYS A 66 -13.23 -20.58 -3.28
C LYS A 66 -13.95 -20.68 -1.94
N ASN A 67 -15.16 -21.25 -1.93
CA ASN A 67 -16.04 -21.25 -0.77
C ASN A 67 -15.80 -22.45 0.16
N ASN A 68 -15.60 -23.64 -0.41
CA ASN A 68 -15.35 -24.87 0.35
C ASN A 68 -14.61 -25.91 -0.51
N PRO A 69 -13.31 -25.70 -0.76
CA PRO A 69 -12.56 -26.45 -1.75
C PRO A 69 -12.43 -27.93 -1.43
N GLN A 70 -12.29 -28.29 -0.14
CA GLN A 70 -12.21 -29.69 0.29
C GLN A 70 -13.48 -30.45 -0.07
N MET A 71 -14.64 -29.91 0.30
CA MET A 71 -15.93 -30.53 0.01
C MET A 71 -16.17 -30.65 -1.50
N VAL A 72 -15.92 -29.58 -2.24
CA VAL A 72 -16.06 -29.56 -3.70
C VAL A 72 -15.20 -30.66 -4.32
N TYR A 73 -13.90 -30.70 -3.98
CA TYR A 73 -12.97 -31.67 -4.55
C TYR A 73 -13.31 -33.12 -4.20
N GLU A 74 -13.89 -33.39 -3.04
CA GLU A 74 -14.35 -34.74 -2.68
C GLU A 74 -15.52 -35.19 -3.57
N MET A 75 -16.44 -34.28 -3.89
CA MET A 75 -17.73 -34.57 -4.54
C MET A 75 -17.69 -34.54 -6.09
N ILE A 76 -16.67 -33.96 -6.70
CA ILE A 76 -16.54 -33.92 -8.17
C ILE A 76 -16.17 -35.27 -8.79
N ASP A 77 -16.46 -35.41 -10.08
CA ASP A 77 -16.14 -36.60 -10.86
C ASP A 77 -14.64 -36.95 -10.75
N PRO A 78 -14.27 -38.22 -10.44
CA PRO A 78 -12.88 -38.62 -10.30
C PRO A 78 -11.99 -38.32 -11.51
N MET A 79 -12.54 -38.29 -12.74
CA MET A 79 -11.78 -37.96 -13.94
C MET A 79 -11.46 -36.46 -14.02
N LEU A 80 -12.33 -35.60 -13.49
CA LEU A 80 -12.09 -34.16 -13.42
C LEU A 80 -11.05 -33.77 -12.36
N LYS A 81 -10.77 -34.65 -11.39
CA LYS A 81 -9.65 -34.46 -10.45
C LYS A 81 -8.27 -34.51 -11.14
N LEU A 82 -8.22 -35.03 -12.37
CA LEU A 82 -7.03 -35.05 -13.23
C LEU A 82 -6.98 -33.87 -14.21
N ASP A 83 -7.97 -32.97 -14.18
CA ASP A 83 -7.98 -31.77 -15.01
C ASP A 83 -7.06 -30.71 -14.39
N VAL A 84 -6.25 -30.07 -15.26
CA VAL A 84 -5.20 -29.12 -14.86
C VAL A 84 -5.80 -27.89 -14.18
N ASP A 85 -6.89 -27.32 -14.72
CA ASP A 85 -7.46 -26.10 -14.16
C ASP A 85 -8.11 -26.36 -12.80
N ILE A 86 -8.74 -27.54 -12.64
CA ILE A 86 -9.33 -27.95 -11.36
C ILE A 86 -8.24 -28.24 -10.32
N ALA A 87 -7.15 -28.92 -10.72
CA ALA A 87 -6.04 -29.21 -9.83
C ALA A 87 -5.33 -27.92 -9.39
N LEU A 88 -5.15 -26.96 -10.30
CA LEU A 88 -4.62 -25.64 -9.97
C LEU A 88 -5.56 -24.89 -9.02
N GLU A 89 -6.85 -24.77 -9.35
CA GLU A 89 -7.82 -24.06 -8.50
C GLU A 89 -7.88 -24.67 -7.09
N TYR A 90 -7.85 -25.99 -6.96
CA TYR A 90 -7.82 -26.63 -5.64
C TYR A 90 -6.55 -26.31 -4.83
N LEU A 91 -5.38 -26.27 -5.47
CA LEU A 91 -4.11 -25.90 -4.80
C LEU A 91 -4.10 -24.44 -4.34
N LEU A 92 -4.88 -23.57 -4.98
CA LEU A 92 -5.01 -22.16 -4.58
C LEU A 92 -5.79 -21.99 -3.28
N TRP A 93 -6.79 -22.83 -3.03
CA TRP A 93 -7.70 -22.69 -1.89
C TRP A 93 -7.44 -23.68 -0.75
N THR A 94 -6.44 -24.57 -0.88
CA THR A 94 -6.13 -25.57 0.15
C THR A 94 -4.65 -25.69 0.44
N ASP A 95 -4.35 -26.06 1.69
CA ASP A 95 -3.01 -26.42 2.13
C ASP A 95 -2.69 -27.90 1.89
N ARG A 96 -3.66 -28.66 1.36
CA ARG A 96 -3.53 -30.11 1.15
C ARG A 96 -3.16 -30.39 -0.30
N VAL A 97 -2.17 -31.26 -0.49
CA VAL A 97 -1.80 -31.76 -1.81
C VAL A 97 -2.15 -33.23 -1.89
N ASP A 98 -3.09 -33.58 -2.76
CA ASP A 98 -3.45 -34.96 -3.08
C ASP A 98 -2.57 -35.47 -4.23
N SER A 99 -2.10 -36.72 -4.13
CA SER A 99 -1.45 -37.47 -5.20
C SER A 99 -2.10 -37.32 -6.59
N LYS A 100 -3.43 -37.20 -6.67
CA LYS A 100 -4.15 -37.01 -7.93
C LYS A 100 -3.91 -35.64 -8.57
N GLN A 101 -3.79 -34.57 -7.77
CA GLN A 101 -3.43 -33.25 -8.29
C GLN A 101 -2.00 -33.25 -8.81
N VAL A 102 -1.09 -33.87 -8.05
CA VAL A 102 0.32 -33.99 -8.46
C VAL A 102 0.42 -34.70 -9.80
N LEU A 103 -0.32 -35.81 -9.96
CA LEU A 103 -0.37 -36.56 -11.22
C LEU A 103 -1.03 -35.76 -12.37
N ALA A 104 -2.12 -35.04 -12.09
CA ALA A 104 -2.80 -34.17 -13.05
C ALA A 104 -1.85 -33.12 -13.64
N LEU A 105 -1.03 -32.56 -12.76
CA LEU A 105 -0.15 -31.45 -13.04
C LEU A 105 1.26 -31.89 -13.44
N GLU A 106 1.61 -33.17 -13.30
CA GLU A 106 2.96 -33.67 -13.55
C GLU A 106 3.46 -33.31 -14.96
N ASN A 107 2.64 -33.55 -16.00
CA ASN A 107 3.04 -33.27 -17.37
C ASN A 107 3.04 -31.77 -17.73
N THR A 108 2.15 -30.98 -17.13
CA THR A 108 2.03 -29.55 -17.44
C THR A 108 3.01 -28.71 -16.64
N MET A 109 3.11 -28.96 -15.33
CA MET A 109 4.03 -28.24 -14.46
C MET A 109 5.47 -28.60 -14.76
N ASN A 110 5.80 -29.77 -15.32
CA ASN A 110 7.16 -30.07 -15.78
C ASN A 110 7.62 -29.24 -17.00
N ASP A 111 6.71 -28.58 -17.72
CA ASP A 111 7.06 -27.65 -18.80
C ASP A 111 7.29 -26.23 -18.27
N THR A 112 8.56 -25.81 -18.28
CA THR A 112 8.99 -24.45 -17.89
C THR A 112 8.25 -23.33 -18.62
N LYS A 113 7.84 -23.54 -19.89
CA LYS A 113 7.10 -22.54 -20.67
C LYS A 113 5.66 -22.42 -20.19
N PHE A 114 5.02 -23.56 -19.87
CA PHE A 114 3.70 -23.56 -19.27
C PHE A 114 3.72 -22.86 -17.91
N VAL A 115 4.68 -23.22 -17.05
CA VAL A 115 4.85 -22.59 -15.73
C VAL A 115 5.04 -21.08 -15.85
N ALA A 116 5.92 -20.62 -16.74
CA ALA A 116 6.13 -19.18 -16.94
C ALA A 116 4.84 -18.46 -17.38
N ASN A 117 4.02 -19.07 -18.23
CA ASN A 117 2.73 -18.51 -18.63
C ASN A 117 1.69 -18.56 -17.51
N PHE A 118 1.67 -19.64 -16.72
CA PHE A 118 0.80 -19.80 -15.57
C PHE A 118 1.05 -18.71 -14.53
N LEU A 119 2.32 -18.45 -14.18
CA LEU A 119 2.69 -17.38 -13.24
C LEU A 119 2.25 -16.01 -13.74
N LYS A 120 2.37 -15.75 -15.06
CA LYS A 120 1.90 -14.50 -15.67
C LYS A 120 0.38 -14.35 -15.57
N SER A 121 -0.40 -15.37 -15.92
CA SER A 121 -1.87 -15.30 -15.87
C SER A 121 -2.45 -15.27 -14.44
N HIS A 122 -1.65 -15.68 -13.46
CA HIS A 122 -2.06 -15.83 -12.06
C HIS A 122 -1.17 -15.01 -11.11
N ALA A 123 -0.74 -13.81 -11.53
CA ALA A 123 0.17 -12.96 -10.74
C ALA A 123 -0.33 -12.61 -9.32
N HIS A 124 -1.66 -12.52 -9.15
CA HIS A 124 -2.31 -12.28 -7.86
C HIS A 124 -2.17 -13.45 -6.87
N LEU A 125 -1.70 -14.62 -7.34
CA LEU A 125 -1.61 -15.88 -6.58
C LEU A 125 -0.17 -16.19 -6.15
N LEU A 126 0.76 -15.27 -6.42
CA LEU A 126 2.14 -15.35 -5.95
C LEU A 126 2.25 -14.91 -4.48
N GLU A 127 1.48 -15.58 -3.62
CA GLU A 127 1.74 -15.57 -2.19
C GLU A 127 2.87 -16.55 -1.88
N GLU A 128 3.70 -16.19 -0.92
CA GLU A 128 4.91 -16.94 -0.54
C GLU A 128 4.60 -18.42 -0.25
N ASP A 129 3.50 -18.69 0.46
CA ASP A 129 3.08 -20.04 0.84
C ASP A 129 2.73 -20.91 -0.37
N ILE A 130 1.97 -20.38 -1.34
CA ILE A 130 1.57 -21.12 -2.54
C ILE A 130 2.79 -21.44 -3.40
N LEU A 131 3.68 -20.46 -3.60
CA LEU A 131 4.89 -20.64 -4.39
C LEU A 131 5.84 -21.69 -3.78
N ASN A 132 6.08 -21.61 -2.46
CA ASN A 132 6.93 -22.55 -1.74
C ASN A 132 6.39 -23.99 -1.82
N ARG A 133 5.06 -24.16 -1.70
CA ARG A 133 4.41 -25.46 -1.91
C ARG A 133 4.64 -25.98 -3.33
N LEU A 134 4.33 -25.18 -4.36
CA LEU A 134 4.49 -25.60 -5.75
C LEU A 134 5.95 -25.97 -6.08
N MET A 135 6.94 -25.24 -5.56
CA MET A 135 8.36 -25.58 -5.76
C MET A 135 8.79 -26.87 -5.05
N THR A 136 8.10 -27.26 -3.98
CA THR A 136 8.39 -28.54 -3.29
C THR A 136 7.98 -29.73 -4.14
N TYR A 137 6.87 -29.63 -4.87
CA TYR A 137 6.33 -30.73 -5.68
C TYR A 137 6.81 -30.71 -7.13
N TYR A 138 7.13 -29.54 -7.70
CA TYR A 138 7.46 -29.38 -9.12
C TYR A 138 8.85 -28.74 -9.30
N PRO A 139 9.91 -29.54 -9.56
CA PRO A 139 11.27 -29.02 -9.76
C PRO A 139 11.40 -28.00 -10.89
N SER A 140 10.55 -28.11 -11.91
CA SER A 140 10.41 -27.18 -13.03
C SER A 140 9.99 -25.77 -12.61
N MET A 141 9.25 -25.60 -11.52
CA MET A 141 8.96 -24.27 -10.93
C MET A 141 10.27 -23.58 -10.56
N ARG A 142 11.17 -24.32 -9.92
CA ARG A 142 12.50 -23.80 -9.57
C ARG A 142 13.33 -23.54 -10.82
N ALA A 143 13.28 -24.42 -11.81
CA ALA A 143 14.00 -24.26 -13.07
C ALA A 143 13.60 -22.98 -13.83
N VAL A 144 12.33 -22.56 -13.75
CA VAL A 144 11.86 -21.29 -14.33
C VAL A 144 12.51 -20.08 -13.66
N PHE A 145 12.67 -20.12 -12.34
CA PHE A 145 13.36 -19.04 -11.61
C PHE A 145 14.87 -19.05 -11.84
N ASP A 146 15.45 -20.19 -12.22
CA ASP A 146 16.89 -20.34 -12.49
C ASP A 146 17.30 -20.01 -13.94
N ASP A 147 16.33 -19.96 -14.86
CA ASP A 147 16.55 -19.54 -16.23
C ASP A 147 16.42 -18.04 -16.39
N LYS A 148 17.48 -17.41 -16.90
CA LYS A 148 17.54 -15.95 -17.11
C LYS A 148 16.42 -15.43 -17.99
N LYS A 149 16.08 -16.14 -19.08
CA LYS A 149 15.10 -15.66 -20.05
C LYS A 149 13.72 -15.68 -19.42
N HIS A 150 13.34 -16.80 -18.80
CA HIS A 150 12.05 -16.92 -18.13
C HIS A 150 11.93 -15.94 -16.96
N PHE A 151 12.97 -15.80 -16.13
CA PHE A 151 12.97 -14.85 -15.02
C PHE A 151 12.72 -13.41 -15.50
N LEU A 152 13.44 -12.97 -16.55
CA LEU A 152 13.24 -11.64 -17.13
C LEU A 152 11.84 -11.47 -17.76
N GLU A 153 11.28 -12.50 -18.39
CA GLU A 153 9.92 -12.44 -18.91
C GLU A 153 8.88 -12.30 -17.79
N ILE A 154 9.08 -12.95 -16.65
CA ILE A 154 8.20 -12.86 -15.48
C ILE A 154 8.34 -11.48 -14.82
N VAL A 155 9.57 -11.01 -14.60
CA VAL A 155 9.85 -9.68 -14.01
C VAL A 155 9.41 -8.54 -14.92
N LYS A 156 9.23 -8.74 -16.22
CA LYS A 156 8.70 -7.71 -17.13
C LYS A 156 7.18 -7.77 -17.30
N PHE A 157 6.52 -8.76 -16.73
CA PHE A 157 5.08 -8.91 -16.87
C PHE A 157 4.34 -7.92 -15.96
N GLU A 158 3.55 -7.04 -16.56
CA GLU A 158 2.80 -6.01 -15.84
C GLU A 158 1.84 -6.62 -14.81
N GLY A 159 1.86 -6.10 -13.58
CA GLY A 159 1.04 -6.54 -12.45
C GLY A 159 1.74 -7.43 -11.42
N LEU A 160 2.83 -8.10 -11.80
CA LEU A 160 3.56 -9.05 -10.95
C LEU A 160 4.70 -8.38 -10.15
N VAL A 161 5.31 -7.37 -10.77
CA VAL A 161 6.58 -6.76 -10.34
C VAL A 161 6.40 -5.71 -9.25
N GLU A 162 5.29 -4.97 -9.27
CA GLU A 162 5.03 -3.90 -8.29
C GLU A 162 4.83 -4.45 -6.87
N LYS A 163 4.41 -5.71 -6.72
CA LYS A 163 4.10 -6.31 -5.42
C LYS A 163 5.11 -7.36 -4.97
N ASN A 164 5.69 -8.14 -5.89
CA ASN A 164 6.34 -9.41 -5.53
C ASN A 164 7.79 -9.58 -6.02
N VAL A 165 8.44 -8.54 -6.57
CA VAL A 165 9.81 -8.66 -7.11
C VAL A 165 10.85 -9.15 -6.09
N LEU A 166 10.68 -8.80 -4.80
CA LEU A 166 11.57 -9.24 -3.73
C LEU A 166 11.42 -10.75 -3.46
N LEU A 167 10.17 -11.24 -3.41
CA LEU A 167 9.87 -12.66 -3.26
C LEU A 167 10.47 -13.47 -4.41
N LEU A 168 10.34 -13.01 -5.66
CA LEU A 168 10.95 -13.69 -6.80
C LEU A 168 12.46 -13.83 -6.66
N LEU A 169 13.15 -12.78 -6.19
CA LEU A 169 14.58 -12.82 -5.94
C LEU A 169 14.93 -13.74 -4.77
N GLU A 170 14.11 -13.77 -3.72
CA GLU A 170 14.25 -14.69 -2.57
C GLU A 170 14.14 -16.16 -2.96
N LEU A 171 13.37 -16.47 -4.01
CA LEU A 171 13.25 -17.83 -4.53
C LEU A 171 14.32 -18.19 -5.56
N ALA A 172 14.88 -17.17 -6.23
CA ALA A 172 15.89 -17.36 -7.24
C ALA A 172 17.22 -17.87 -6.66
N THR A 173 17.95 -18.66 -7.43
CA THR A 173 19.30 -19.11 -7.04
C THR A 173 20.33 -17.99 -7.06
N GLU A 174 21.49 -18.25 -6.44
CA GLU A 174 22.65 -17.35 -6.46
C GLU A 174 23.09 -17.00 -7.88
N LYS A 175 22.97 -17.93 -8.83
CA LYS A 175 23.27 -17.70 -10.25
C LYS A 175 22.46 -16.53 -10.82
N VAL A 176 21.18 -16.47 -10.50
CA VAL A 176 20.25 -15.42 -10.96
C VAL A 176 20.51 -14.12 -10.21
N ARG A 177 20.74 -14.19 -8.90
CA ARG A 177 21.09 -13.03 -8.06
C ARG A 177 22.46 -12.42 -8.38
N SER A 178 23.31 -13.16 -9.09
CA SER A 178 24.60 -12.69 -9.59
C SER A 178 24.52 -12.13 -11.02
N ASP A 179 23.38 -12.26 -11.70
CA ASP A 179 23.21 -11.72 -13.05
C ASP A 179 22.86 -10.23 -12.97
N ARG A 180 23.78 -9.39 -13.46
CA ARG A 180 23.63 -7.95 -13.48
C ARG A 180 22.34 -7.49 -14.17
N LEU A 181 21.98 -8.07 -15.32
CA LEU A 181 20.80 -7.62 -16.07
C LEU A 181 19.51 -7.92 -15.32
N ILE A 182 19.47 -9.03 -14.59
CA ILE A 182 18.31 -9.39 -13.77
C ILE A 182 18.16 -8.41 -12.61
N ILE A 183 19.23 -8.19 -11.84
CA ILE A 183 19.21 -7.27 -10.71
C ILE A 183 18.89 -5.84 -11.17
N GLU A 184 19.47 -5.38 -12.27
CA GLU A 184 19.15 -4.06 -12.84
C GLU A 184 17.67 -3.94 -13.20
N GLU A 185 17.06 -4.99 -13.77
CA GLU A 185 15.63 -4.97 -14.09
C GLU A 185 14.77 -4.93 -12.82
N CYS A 186 15.07 -5.76 -11.82
CA CYS A 186 14.35 -5.78 -10.55
C CYS A 186 14.46 -4.44 -9.78
N VAL A 187 15.66 -3.83 -9.79
CA VAL A 187 15.94 -2.55 -9.13
C VAL A 187 15.07 -1.42 -9.66
N LYS A 188 14.70 -1.43 -10.96
CA LYS A 188 13.80 -0.41 -11.53
C LYS A 188 12.46 -0.33 -10.82
N TYR A 189 11.97 -1.46 -10.30
CA TYR A 189 10.68 -1.56 -9.61
C TYR A 189 10.83 -1.40 -8.10
N ASN A 190 11.89 -1.96 -7.51
CA ASN A 190 12.16 -1.83 -6.09
C ASN A 190 13.67 -1.77 -5.82
N GLY A 191 14.14 -0.64 -5.28
CA GLY A 191 15.55 -0.42 -4.96
C GLY A 191 16.13 -1.45 -3.96
N PHE A 192 15.30 -2.00 -3.07
CA PHE A 192 15.72 -3.04 -2.12
C PHE A 192 16.03 -4.39 -2.78
N SER A 193 15.73 -4.57 -4.06
CA SER A 193 16.16 -5.74 -4.85
C SER A 193 17.68 -5.95 -4.79
N LEU A 194 18.44 -4.85 -4.62
CA LEU A 194 19.89 -4.91 -4.44
C LEU A 194 20.32 -5.77 -3.24
N ASN A 195 19.51 -5.85 -2.17
CA ASN A 195 19.81 -6.65 -0.98
C ASN A 195 19.85 -8.16 -1.27
N PHE A 196 19.28 -8.62 -2.39
CA PHE A 196 19.34 -10.01 -2.82
C PHE A 196 20.53 -10.30 -3.73
N ALA A 197 21.15 -9.28 -4.31
CA ALA A 197 22.28 -9.49 -5.22
C ALA A 197 23.50 -10.10 -4.52
N ASN A 198 24.43 -10.64 -5.30
CA ASN A 198 25.72 -11.08 -4.78
C ASN A 198 26.56 -9.90 -4.26
N ASN A 199 27.65 -10.20 -3.55
CA ASN A 199 28.49 -9.16 -2.93
C ASN A 199 29.14 -8.21 -3.95
N ASP A 200 29.43 -8.69 -5.16
CA ASP A 200 30.03 -7.86 -6.21
C ASP A 200 29.06 -6.78 -6.68
N LEU A 201 27.80 -7.15 -6.99
CA LEU A 201 26.77 -6.20 -7.42
C LEU A 201 26.30 -5.29 -6.29
N LYS A 202 26.22 -5.80 -5.06
CA LYS A 202 25.92 -4.99 -3.85
C LYS A 202 26.93 -3.88 -3.61
N ASN A 203 28.16 -4.06 -4.10
CA ASN A 203 29.26 -3.13 -3.95
C ASN A 203 29.65 -2.45 -5.27
N ASP A 204 28.85 -2.64 -6.32
CA ASP A 204 28.98 -1.91 -7.56
C ASP A 204 28.34 -0.51 -7.39
N ARG A 205 29.18 0.53 -7.49
CA ARG A 205 28.76 1.92 -7.33
C ARG A 205 27.63 2.32 -8.29
N GLU A 206 27.68 1.87 -9.53
CA GLU A 206 26.66 2.19 -10.54
C GLU A 206 25.33 1.51 -10.20
N MET A 207 25.38 0.25 -9.76
CA MET A 207 24.19 -0.47 -9.31
C MET A 207 23.55 0.19 -8.08
N ILE A 208 24.37 0.59 -7.10
CA ILE A 208 23.91 1.32 -5.91
C ILE A 208 23.24 2.63 -6.31
N LEU A 209 23.84 3.40 -7.21
CA LEU A 209 23.24 4.64 -7.70
C LEU A 209 21.88 4.39 -8.37
N LYS A 210 21.75 3.31 -9.16
CA LYS A 210 20.45 2.92 -9.74
C LYS A 210 19.43 2.61 -8.64
N ALA A 211 19.79 1.84 -7.63
CA ALA A 211 18.90 1.47 -6.52
C ALA A 211 18.47 2.67 -5.67
N VAL A 212 19.42 3.52 -5.29
CA VAL A 212 19.18 4.73 -4.48
C VAL A 212 18.30 5.74 -5.22
N ARG A 213 18.43 5.82 -6.56
CA ARG A 213 17.56 6.66 -7.39
C ARG A 213 16.13 6.17 -7.47
N VAL A 214 15.87 4.91 -7.16
CA VAL A 214 14.51 4.35 -7.07
C VAL A 214 13.96 4.56 -5.66
N ASP A 215 14.72 4.14 -4.64
CA ASP A 215 14.39 4.40 -3.24
C ASP A 215 15.64 4.78 -2.45
N GLY A 216 15.65 6.01 -1.92
CA GLY A 216 16.78 6.49 -1.13
C GLY A 216 17.01 5.68 0.16
N LEU A 217 15.97 5.03 0.71
CA LEU A 217 16.06 4.27 1.95
C LEU A 217 17.01 3.07 1.84
N VAL A 218 17.29 2.60 0.62
CA VAL A 218 18.29 1.56 0.33
C VAL A 218 19.64 1.89 0.96
N LEU A 219 20.01 3.18 1.04
CA LEU A 219 21.29 3.60 1.65
C LEU A 219 21.46 3.12 3.10
N ARG A 220 20.38 2.82 3.82
CA ARG A 220 20.42 2.33 5.21
C ARG A 220 20.99 0.92 5.35
N ASP A 221 20.82 0.10 4.33
CA ASP A 221 21.18 -1.32 4.35
C ASP A 221 22.57 -1.56 3.73
N LEU A 222 23.11 -0.56 3.04
CA LEU A 222 24.42 -0.60 2.43
C LEU A 222 25.55 -0.48 3.47
N GLU A 223 26.75 -0.92 3.07
CA GLU A 223 27.96 -0.72 3.87
C GLU A 223 28.19 0.77 4.17
N LYS A 224 28.70 1.06 5.37
CA LYS A 224 28.91 2.45 5.85
C LYS A 224 29.76 3.32 4.92
N ARG A 225 30.63 2.75 4.10
CA ARG A 225 31.42 3.53 3.12
C ARG A 225 30.52 4.26 2.12
N TRP A 226 29.37 3.70 1.75
CA TRP A 226 28.45 4.31 0.78
C TRP A 226 27.70 5.51 1.35
N SER A 227 27.56 5.62 2.68
CA SER A 227 27.02 6.82 3.32
C SER A 227 28.02 7.97 3.41
N THR A 228 29.29 7.76 3.00
CA THR A 228 30.31 8.80 2.84
C THR A 228 30.51 9.23 1.39
N ASP A 229 29.94 8.51 0.42
CA ASP A 229 29.99 8.92 -1.00
C ASP A 229 28.98 10.05 -1.22
N ARG A 230 29.51 11.24 -1.55
CA ARG A 230 28.73 12.47 -1.68
C ARG A 230 27.62 12.35 -2.74
N ASP A 231 27.91 11.75 -3.90
CA ASP A 231 26.95 11.67 -4.99
C ASP A 231 25.79 10.74 -4.64
N ILE A 232 26.10 9.60 -4.02
CA ILE A 232 25.09 8.64 -3.57
C ILE A 232 24.21 9.27 -2.49
N VAL A 233 24.80 9.97 -1.53
CA VAL A 233 24.07 10.70 -0.49
C VAL A 233 23.14 11.75 -1.12
N ILE A 234 23.63 12.54 -2.08
CA ILE A 234 22.83 13.54 -2.79
C ILE A 234 21.60 12.91 -3.46
N GLU A 235 21.79 11.81 -4.18
CA GLU A 235 20.68 11.12 -4.84
C GLU A 235 19.70 10.52 -3.82
N ALA A 236 20.21 10.00 -2.70
CA ALA A 236 19.39 9.45 -1.63
C ALA A 236 18.53 10.53 -0.95
N VAL A 237 19.12 11.66 -0.55
CA VAL A 237 18.38 12.74 0.13
C VAL A 237 17.36 13.42 -0.78
N LYS A 238 17.61 13.48 -2.10
CA LYS A 238 16.60 13.96 -3.07
C LYS A 238 15.34 13.09 -3.03
N ARG A 239 15.49 11.77 -2.85
CA ARG A 239 14.36 10.84 -2.74
C ARG A 239 13.68 10.85 -1.39
N ASN A 240 14.46 10.91 -0.31
CA ASN A 240 13.92 11.01 1.04
C ASN A 240 14.84 11.83 1.95
N GLY A 241 14.43 13.06 2.25
CA GLY A 241 15.21 13.97 3.08
C GLY A 241 15.60 13.43 4.47
N ASN A 242 14.85 12.49 5.05
CA ASN A 242 15.16 11.91 6.36
C ASN A 242 16.45 11.06 6.37
N ILE A 243 16.96 10.68 5.20
CA ILE A 243 18.20 9.93 5.07
C ILE A 243 19.40 10.70 5.64
N ILE A 244 19.33 12.04 5.68
CA ILE A 244 20.36 12.89 6.28
C ILE A 244 20.65 12.54 7.76
N ALA A 245 19.72 11.89 8.46
CA ALA A 245 19.93 11.38 9.82
C ALA A 245 20.96 10.24 9.88
N LYS A 246 21.11 9.50 8.79
CA LYS A 246 21.99 8.31 8.66
C LYS A 246 23.34 8.62 8.02
N THR A 247 23.52 9.85 7.55
CA THR A 247 24.79 10.31 6.99
C THR A 247 25.74 10.83 8.09
N PRO A 248 27.05 10.91 7.81
CA PRO A 248 28.02 11.58 8.67
C PRO A 248 27.60 13.01 9.00
N SER A 249 28.03 13.52 10.16
CA SER A 249 27.69 14.86 10.62
C SER A 249 28.10 15.97 9.64
N GLU A 250 29.17 15.75 8.88
CA GLU A 250 29.68 16.66 7.84
C GLU A 250 28.59 16.99 6.80
N PHE A 251 27.83 15.99 6.35
CA PHE A 251 26.74 16.19 5.37
C PHE A 251 25.48 16.83 5.97
N ARG A 252 25.37 16.89 7.30
CA ARG A 252 24.31 17.64 7.99
C ARG A 252 24.67 19.12 8.17
N LEU A 253 25.92 19.47 7.87
CA LEU A 253 26.43 20.85 7.86
C LEU A 253 26.64 21.36 6.42
N ASP A 254 26.76 20.46 5.43
CA ASP A 254 26.81 20.82 4.01
C ASP A 254 25.48 21.45 3.58
N ARG A 255 25.49 22.76 3.36
CA ARG A 255 24.32 23.54 2.96
C ARG A 255 23.65 23.01 1.69
N GLU A 256 24.40 22.49 0.72
CA GLU A 256 23.83 21.96 -0.52
C GLU A 256 23.00 20.70 -0.23
N ILE A 257 23.56 19.77 0.53
CA ILE A 257 22.89 18.50 0.88
C ILE A 257 21.69 18.77 1.79
N VAL A 258 21.83 19.66 2.77
CA VAL A 258 20.74 20.08 3.66
C VAL A 258 19.59 20.70 2.86
N PHE A 259 19.90 21.58 1.91
CA PHE A 259 18.91 22.22 1.05
C PHE A 259 18.13 21.21 0.21
N LEU A 260 18.83 20.22 -0.37
CA LEU A 260 18.19 19.13 -1.10
C LEU A 260 17.32 18.25 -0.19
N ALA A 261 17.80 17.94 1.02
CA ALA A 261 17.07 17.13 1.98
C ALA A 261 15.76 17.82 2.43
N LEU A 262 15.82 19.11 2.75
CA LEU A 262 14.65 19.90 3.15
C LEU A 262 13.62 20.04 2.04
N LYS A 263 14.06 20.18 0.79
CA LYS A 263 13.16 20.16 -0.38
C LYS A 263 12.43 18.84 -0.55
N SER A 264 13.09 17.72 -0.22
CA SER A 264 12.49 16.39 -0.27
C SER A 264 11.54 16.15 0.90
N ASN A 265 11.96 16.49 2.12
CA ASN A 265 11.17 16.39 3.34
C ASN A 265 11.59 17.45 4.37
N SER A 266 10.74 18.45 4.60
CA SER A 266 10.95 19.55 5.57
C SER A 266 11.19 19.05 7.00
N MET A 267 10.63 17.89 7.37
CA MET A 267 10.76 17.32 8.71
C MET A 267 12.18 16.87 9.04
N CYS A 268 13.06 16.74 8.04
CA CYS A 268 14.46 16.41 8.30
C CYS A 268 15.22 17.51 9.05
N LEU A 269 14.63 18.70 9.21
CA LEU A 269 15.10 19.77 10.10
C LEU A 269 15.39 19.24 11.52
N GLU A 270 14.65 18.24 11.99
CA GLU A 270 14.89 17.54 13.26
C GLU A 270 16.32 17.02 13.41
N TYR A 271 16.93 16.53 12.33
CA TYR A 271 18.21 15.83 12.37
C TYR A 271 19.42 16.74 12.16
N LEU A 272 19.18 18.01 11.81
CA LEU A 272 20.24 18.98 11.59
C LEU A 272 20.85 19.45 12.92
N SER A 273 22.06 20.01 12.81
CA SER A 273 22.77 20.61 13.95
C SER A 273 21.99 21.80 14.52
N GLY A 274 22.30 22.17 15.77
CA GLY A 274 21.72 23.37 16.38
C GLY A 274 22.04 24.64 15.59
N GLU A 275 23.20 24.72 14.94
CA GLU A 275 23.58 25.82 14.07
C GLU A 275 22.63 25.96 12.87
N MET A 276 22.35 24.87 12.16
CA MET A 276 21.44 24.85 11.01
C MET A 276 19.99 25.13 11.42
N LYS A 277 19.57 24.69 12.62
CA LYS A 277 18.25 25.01 13.19
C LYS A 277 18.10 26.46 13.65
N ASN A 278 19.23 27.17 13.79
CA ASN A 278 19.30 28.61 14.07
C ASN A 278 19.54 29.44 12.81
N ASP A 279 19.82 28.81 11.68
CA ASP A 279 20.03 29.50 10.41
C ASP A 279 18.66 29.87 9.82
N ARG A 280 18.42 31.17 9.73
CA ARG A 280 17.17 31.75 9.27
C ARG A 280 16.82 31.32 7.84
N GLU A 281 17.79 31.24 6.93
CA GLU A 281 17.55 30.88 5.54
C GLU A 281 17.15 29.40 5.42
N ILE A 282 17.81 28.53 6.20
CA ILE A 282 17.51 27.10 6.26
C ILE A 282 16.10 26.86 6.82
N VAL A 283 15.72 27.54 7.91
CA VAL A 283 14.39 27.41 8.50
C VAL A 283 13.31 27.97 7.58
N LEU A 284 13.54 29.12 6.92
CA LEU A 284 12.59 29.66 5.94
C LEU A 284 12.39 28.70 4.75
N LEU A 285 13.46 28.06 4.28
CA LEU A 285 13.35 27.03 3.25
C LEU A 285 12.51 25.84 3.74
N ALA A 286 12.80 25.32 4.93
CA ALA A 286 12.07 24.19 5.51
C ALA A 286 10.57 24.48 5.59
N VAL A 287 10.22 25.69 6.02
CA VAL A 287 8.84 26.17 6.11
C VAL A 287 8.16 26.26 4.75
N ARG A 288 8.84 26.79 3.73
CA ARG A 288 8.30 26.86 2.36
C ARG A 288 8.09 25.50 1.73
N CYS A 289 8.90 24.51 2.10
CA CYS A 289 8.78 23.14 1.66
C CYS A 289 7.87 22.28 2.55
N ASP A 290 7.31 22.86 3.63
CA ASP A 290 6.47 22.14 4.58
C ASP A 290 5.16 21.73 3.90
N LYS A 291 4.90 20.42 3.86
CA LYS A 291 3.66 19.90 3.31
C LYS A 291 2.59 19.97 4.42
N PRO A 292 1.37 20.46 4.13
CA PRO A 292 0.31 20.49 5.12
C PRO A 292 -0.06 19.05 5.51
N LEU A 293 0.29 18.65 6.73
CA LEU A 293 -0.11 17.38 7.32
C LEU A 293 -1.40 17.57 8.13
N VAL A 294 -2.35 16.64 7.96
CA VAL A 294 -3.63 16.62 8.71
C VAL A 294 -3.41 16.54 10.23
N SER A 295 -2.22 16.08 10.67
CA SER A 295 -1.83 15.95 12.07
C SER A 295 -1.38 17.26 12.74
N GLY A 296 -1.34 18.39 12.03
CA GLY A 296 -0.88 19.68 12.58
C GLY A 296 0.62 19.71 12.94
N GLN A 297 1.38 18.70 12.50
CA GLN A 297 2.83 18.70 12.65
C GLN A 297 3.45 19.68 11.65
N SER A 298 4.35 20.52 12.13
CA SER A 298 5.14 21.43 11.30
C SER A 298 6.62 21.29 11.63
N CYS A 299 7.47 21.42 10.61
CA CYS A 299 8.92 21.42 10.77
C CYS A 299 9.41 22.50 11.75
N LEU A 300 8.66 23.60 11.92
CA LEU A 300 8.98 24.71 12.84
C LEU A 300 9.22 24.27 14.29
N ARG A 301 8.63 23.16 14.73
CA ARG A 301 8.84 22.67 16.09
C ARG A 301 10.31 22.37 16.39
N TYR A 302 11.11 22.10 15.35
CA TYR A 302 12.54 21.79 15.45
C TYR A 302 13.44 23.00 15.26
N ALA A 303 12.89 24.14 14.82
CA ALA A 303 13.63 25.39 14.78
C ALA A 303 13.97 25.86 16.21
N SER A 304 14.96 26.74 16.33
CA SER A 304 15.28 27.36 17.61
C SER A 304 14.14 28.26 18.11
N ASP A 305 14.10 28.49 19.42
CA ASP A 305 13.05 29.31 20.03
C ASP A 305 13.09 30.77 19.54
N LEU A 306 14.27 31.26 19.12
CA LEU A 306 14.42 32.56 18.48
C LEU A 306 13.64 32.62 17.15
N LEU A 307 13.81 31.63 16.29
CA LEU A 307 13.17 31.60 14.96
C LEU A 307 11.71 31.17 15.02
N LYS A 308 11.29 30.43 16.05
CA LYS A 308 9.87 30.18 16.34
C LYS A 308 9.09 31.46 16.66
N CYS A 309 9.77 32.54 17.04
CA CYS A 309 9.22 33.86 17.32
C CYS A 309 9.51 34.88 16.20
N ASP A 310 10.27 34.52 15.15
CA ASP A 310 10.59 35.40 14.04
C ASP A 310 9.33 35.68 13.20
N ARG A 311 9.03 36.97 13.03
CA ARG A 311 7.82 37.43 12.34
C ARG A 311 7.72 36.89 10.92
N GLU A 312 8.80 36.92 10.14
CA GLU A 312 8.75 36.49 8.75
C GLU A 312 8.58 34.98 8.65
N VAL A 313 9.30 34.22 9.49
CA VAL A 313 9.23 32.76 9.57
C VAL A 313 7.81 32.29 9.90
N ILE A 314 7.16 32.92 10.89
CA ILE A 314 5.78 32.57 11.28
C ILE A 314 4.78 32.94 10.20
N LEU A 315 4.91 34.15 9.61
CA LEU A 315 4.03 34.57 8.52
C LEU A 315 4.11 33.61 7.33
N GLU A 316 5.32 33.16 6.99
CA GLU A 316 5.52 32.19 5.91
C GLU A 316 4.94 30.82 6.27
N ALA A 317 5.09 30.36 7.51
CA ALA A 317 4.54 29.09 7.96
C ALA A 317 3.01 29.06 7.97
N VAL A 318 2.37 30.15 8.38
CA VAL A 318 0.91 30.28 8.34
C VAL A 318 0.38 30.25 6.91
N LYS A 319 1.10 30.86 5.95
CA LYS A 319 0.72 30.80 4.52
C LYS A 319 0.76 29.37 3.97
N HIS A 320 1.79 28.60 4.31
CA HIS A 320 2.01 27.27 3.72
C HIS A 320 1.32 26.14 4.48
N ASN A 321 1.17 26.26 5.80
CA ASN A 321 0.51 25.26 6.65
C ASN A 321 -0.32 25.96 7.73
N PRO A 322 -1.61 26.22 7.49
CA PRO A 322 -2.52 26.85 8.45
C PRO A 322 -2.68 26.05 9.76
N TYR A 323 -2.37 24.74 9.73
CA TYR A 323 -2.43 23.84 10.89
C TYR A 323 -1.11 23.73 11.65
N SER A 324 -0.07 24.50 11.29
CA SER A 324 1.13 24.73 12.12
C SER A 324 0.81 25.43 13.46
N GLY A 325 -0.48 25.63 13.74
CA GLY A 325 -1.13 26.32 14.83
C GLY A 325 -0.59 26.06 16.23
N GLY A 326 0.12 24.97 16.53
CA GLY A 326 0.76 24.83 17.84
C GLY A 326 1.69 26.01 18.20
N VAL A 327 2.46 26.50 17.22
CA VAL A 327 3.42 27.62 17.39
C VAL A 327 2.81 28.95 16.94
N ALA A 328 2.03 28.94 15.84
CA ALA A 328 1.33 30.13 15.36
C ALA A 328 0.21 30.60 16.31
N ASN A 329 -0.50 29.70 17.00
CA ASN A 329 -1.55 30.08 17.97
C ASN A 329 -0.96 30.80 19.18
N THR A 330 0.24 30.41 19.64
CA THR A 330 0.91 31.11 20.75
C THR A 330 1.28 32.53 20.34
N TRP A 331 1.79 32.72 19.12
CA TRP A 331 2.19 34.03 18.62
C TRP A 331 1.01 34.92 18.22
N ILE A 332 -0.06 34.38 17.61
CA ILE A 332 -1.31 35.11 17.35
C ILE A 332 -1.97 35.52 18.67
N SER A 333 -1.98 34.64 19.67
CA SER A 333 -2.49 34.96 21.01
C SER A 333 -1.64 36.05 21.70
N LEU A 334 -0.31 36.00 21.58
CA LEU A 334 0.58 37.02 22.14
C LEU A 334 0.53 38.37 21.41
N MET A 335 0.38 38.38 20.08
CA MET A 335 0.36 39.60 19.27
C MET A 335 -0.99 40.32 19.30
N PHE A 336 -2.10 39.57 19.31
CA PHE A 336 -3.44 40.13 19.25
C PHE A 336 -4.20 40.05 20.59
N GLY A 337 -3.66 39.38 21.61
CA GLY A 337 -4.32 39.18 22.90
C GLY A 337 -5.54 38.26 22.84
N ILE A 338 -5.70 37.48 21.76
CA ILE A 338 -6.88 36.64 21.52
C ILE A 338 -6.53 35.18 21.84
N SER A 339 -7.09 34.65 22.93
CA SER A 339 -7.03 33.20 23.21
C SER A 339 -7.90 32.46 22.20
N LEU A 340 -7.29 31.73 21.26
CA LEU A 340 -8.00 30.97 20.22
C LEU A 340 -8.88 29.82 20.77
N SER A 341 -8.82 29.53 22.07
CA SER A 341 -9.78 28.66 22.75
C SER A 341 -11.23 29.19 22.75
N THR A 342 -11.45 30.45 22.37
CA THR A 342 -12.78 31.08 22.30
C THR A 342 -13.37 31.13 20.89
N LEU A 343 -12.59 30.76 19.85
CA LEU A 343 -13.01 30.79 18.46
C LEU A 343 -13.47 29.39 18.01
N SER A 344 -14.75 29.09 18.23
CA SER A 344 -15.44 27.90 17.73
C SER A 344 -15.70 27.94 16.21
N ILE A 345 -14.82 28.54 15.41
CA ILE A 345 -15.06 28.86 13.99
C ILE A 345 -13.79 28.58 13.17
N ASP A 346 -14.01 27.99 11.99
CA ASP A 346 -13.08 27.63 10.92
C ASP A 346 -11.77 28.45 10.88
N LEU A 347 -10.77 27.96 11.60
CA LEU A 347 -9.41 28.47 11.67
C LEU A 347 -8.76 28.68 10.28
N PRO A 348 -8.99 27.81 9.27
CA PRO A 348 -8.43 28.01 7.93
C PRO A 348 -8.94 29.28 7.27
N HIS A 349 -10.22 29.65 7.44
CA HIS A 349 -10.81 30.78 6.73
C HIS A 349 -10.34 32.13 7.30
N ILE A 350 -10.14 32.19 8.63
CA ILE A 350 -9.62 33.38 9.33
C ILE A 350 -8.13 33.56 9.03
N LEU A 351 -7.33 32.49 9.10
CA LEU A 351 -5.90 32.55 8.81
C LEU A 351 -5.62 32.89 7.34
N THR A 352 -6.41 32.35 6.40
CA THR A 352 -6.30 32.69 4.98
C THR A 352 -6.64 34.17 4.74
N ASN A 353 -7.67 34.71 5.40
CA ASN A 353 -8.02 36.13 5.32
C ASN A 353 -7.00 37.07 5.97
N ILE A 354 -6.36 36.66 7.07
CA ILE A 354 -5.28 37.43 7.71
C ILE A 354 -4.03 37.40 6.81
N ALA A 355 -3.69 36.25 6.24
CA ALA A 355 -2.55 36.11 5.34
C ALA A 355 -2.69 36.95 4.06
N THR A 356 -3.88 36.96 3.44
CA THR A 356 -4.15 37.76 2.24
C THR A 356 -4.13 39.27 2.51
N ASN A 357 -4.71 39.72 3.63
CA ASN A 357 -4.74 41.14 4.00
C ASN A 357 -3.37 41.68 4.46
N ILE A 358 -2.47 40.86 5.00
CA ILE A 358 -1.11 41.29 5.39
C ILE A 358 -0.19 41.44 4.15
N THR A 359 -0.42 40.67 3.08
CA THR A 359 0.39 40.75 1.85
C THR A 359 0.09 41.98 0.97
N SER A 360 -1.10 42.57 1.09
CA SER A 360 -1.47 43.81 0.40
C SER A 360 -1.24 45.01 1.31
N GLN A 361 -0.26 45.85 0.97
CA GLN A 361 0.05 47.20 1.50
C GLN A 361 -0.84 47.79 2.62
N THR A 362 -0.17 48.31 3.66
CA THR A 362 -0.66 49.32 4.62
C THR A 362 -2.08 49.11 5.14
N ILE A 363 -2.18 48.59 6.35
CA ILE A 363 -3.42 48.63 7.13
C ILE A 363 -3.83 50.10 7.33
N LYS A 364 -4.61 50.65 6.40
CA LYS A 364 -5.61 51.66 6.72
C LYS A 364 -6.82 50.91 7.24
N LEU A 365 -6.91 50.78 8.55
CA LEU A 365 -8.09 50.32 9.28
C LEU A 365 -9.25 51.30 9.06
N HIS A 366 -9.88 51.22 7.89
CA HIS A 366 -11.17 51.87 7.59
C HIS A 366 -11.98 50.92 6.71
N ASP A 367 -12.18 49.70 7.19
CA ASP A 367 -13.29 48.85 6.77
C ASP A 367 -14.14 48.57 8.01
N ASP A 368 -15.14 49.42 8.21
CA ASP A 368 -16.08 49.40 9.34
C ASP A 368 -16.94 48.11 9.42
N ASN A 369 -16.76 47.18 8.47
CA ASN A 369 -17.53 45.93 8.40
C ASN A 369 -16.89 44.73 9.10
N LEU A 370 -15.62 44.81 9.55
CA LEU A 370 -14.99 43.76 10.37
C LEU A 370 -15.24 43.95 11.89
N LEU A 371 -15.64 45.16 12.29
CA LEU A 371 -15.93 45.53 13.68
C LEU A 371 -17.38 45.22 14.12
N THR A 372 -18.24 44.76 13.20
CA THR A 372 -19.66 44.51 13.48
C THR A 372 -19.97 43.08 13.92
N HIS A 373 -18.98 42.18 13.95
CA HIS A 373 -19.21 40.83 14.47
C HIS A 373 -19.35 40.87 16.01
N PRO A 374 -20.47 40.36 16.59
CA PRO A 374 -20.79 40.55 18.01
C PRO A 374 -19.75 40.02 19.02
N LEU A 375 -18.86 39.13 18.58
CA LEU A 375 -17.82 38.48 19.39
C LEU A 375 -16.44 39.19 19.35
N LEU A 376 -16.23 40.16 18.45
CA LEU A 376 -14.98 40.92 18.35
C LEU A 376 -14.97 42.19 19.22
N ASN A 377 -16.14 42.65 19.67
CA ASN A 377 -16.33 44.03 20.16
C ASN A 377 -16.05 44.24 21.66
N THR A 378 -15.81 43.19 22.44
CA THR A 378 -15.64 43.35 23.91
C THR A 378 -14.19 43.38 24.38
N ASN A 379 -13.21 42.88 23.59
CA ASN A 379 -11.81 42.83 24.02
C ASN A 379 -10.82 43.67 23.17
N LEU A 380 -11.18 44.10 21.96
CA LEU A 380 -10.26 44.84 21.08
C LEU A 380 -10.20 46.36 21.34
N THR A 381 -11.25 46.95 21.92
CA THR A 381 -11.31 48.39 22.21
C THR A 381 -10.36 48.83 23.34
N HIS A 382 -9.90 47.91 24.18
CA HIS A 382 -8.98 48.21 25.28
C HIS A 382 -7.49 48.04 24.93
N VAL A 383 -7.17 47.20 23.93
CA VAL A 383 -5.77 46.86 23.57
C VAL A 383 -5.14 47.91 22.65
N PHE A 384 -5.93 48.59 21.81
CA PHE A 384 -5.43 49.61 20.87
C PHE A 384 -5.24 51.02 21.49
N LYS A 385 -5.48 51.21 22.79
CA LYS A 385 -5.25 52.51 23.46
C LYS A 385 -3.88 52.65 24.14
N THR A 386 -3.06 51.59 24.19
CA THR A 386 -1.81 51.60 24.99
C THR A 386 -0.52 51.39 24.20
N THR A 387 -0.57 51.31 22.86
CA THR A 387 0.64 51.30 22.02
C THR A 387 0.74 52.60 21.24
N LYS A 388 1.53 53.53 21.79
CA LYS A 388 2.04 54.71 21.10
C LYS A 388 3.56 54.65 21.12
#